data_AF-A0A392TW34-F1
#
_entry.id   AF-A0A392TW34-F1
#
_cell.length_a   1.000
_cell.length_b   1.000
_cell.length_c   1.000
_cell.angle_alpha   90.00
_cell.angle_beta   90.00
_cell.angle_gamma   90.00
#
_symmetry.space_group_name_H-M   'P 1'
#
loop_
_entity.id
_entity.type
_entity.pdbx_description
1 polymer ?
#
loop_
_entity_poly.entity_id
_entity_poly.type
_entity_poly.pdbx_seq_one_letter_code
_entity_poly.pdbx_strand_id
1 'polypeptide(L)' 'MFTTRSEDVCAKMQAQEKLKVKCLSEKEAFDLFRKKVGEETLRSHTEIPKLAQEMANECGGLPLALITLG' A
#
# COMPACT_ATOMS: atom_id res chain seq x y z
N MET A 1 20.95 -7.22 7.20
CA MET A 1 19.53 -7.37 6.85
C MET A 1 19.42 -7.44 5.34
N PHE A 2 18.79 -8.48 4.80
CA PHE A 2 18.65 -8.69 3.35
C PHE A 2 17.17 -8.74 2.97
N THR A 3 16.84 -8.36 1.75
CA THR A 3 15.49 -8.45 1.18
C THR A 3 15.54 -9.21 -0.13
N THR A 4 14.49 -9.99 -0.42
CA THR A 4 14.34 -10.74 -1.66
C THR A 4 12.86 -10.91 -1.96
N ARG A 5 12.52 -11.05 -3.25
CA ARG A 5 11.16 -11.38 -3.71
C ARG A 5 10.91 -12.89 -3.81
N SER A 6 11.93 -13.71 -3.58
CA SER A 6 11.86 -15.17 -3.68
C SER A 6 12.04 -15.82 -2.30
N GLU A 7 11.04 -16.61 -1.89
CA GLU A 7 11.10 -17.37 -0.64
C GLU A 7 12.22 -18.42 -0.66
N ASP A 8 12.49 -19.05 -1.81
CA ASP A 8 13.59 -20.00 -1.98
C ASP A 8 14.96 -19.35 -1.78
N VAL A 9 15.17 -18.15 -2.33
CA VAL A 9 16.39 -17.38 -2.10
C VAL A 9 16.50 -17.01 -0.62
N CYS A 10 15.40 -16.59 0.01
CA CYS A 10 15.37 -16.29 1.45
C CYS A 10 15.76 -17.51 2.30
N ALA A 11 15.32 -18.71 1.92
CA ALA A 11 15.72 -19.95 2.59
C ALA A 11 17.20 -20.28 2.41
N LYS A 12 17.75 -20.07 1.21
CA LYS A 12 19.17 -20.32 0.90
C LYS A 12 20.13 -19.32 1.55
N MET A 13 19.64 -18.12 1.87
CA MET A 13 20.43 -17.07 2.55
C MET A 13 20.82 -17.42 3.99
N GLN A 14 20.36 -18.56 4.54
CA GLN A 14 20.62 -18.97 5.93
C GLN A 14 20.28 -17.86 6.95
N ALA A 15 19.24 -17.08 6.66
CA ALA A 15 18.77 -16.03 7.55
C ALA A 15 18.25 -16.65 8.86
N GLN A 16 18.66 -16.07 10.00
CA GLN A 16 18.23 -16.52 11.33
C GLN A 16 16.71 -16.35 11.52
N GLU A 17 16.15 -15.28 10.95
CA GLU A 17 14.72 -14.99 10.98
C GLU A 17 14.22 -14.64 9.58
N LYS A 18 13.00 -15.09 9.26
CA LYS A 18 12.31 -14.79 8.00
C LYS A 18 11.09 -13.92 8.29
N LEU A 19 11.04 -12.75 7.66
CA LEU A 19 9.90 -11.84 7.77
C LEU A 19 9.20 -11.73 6.41
N LYS A 20 7.95 -12.17 6.34
CA LYS A 20 7.10 -11.96 5.17
C LYS A 20 6.38 -10.62 5.29
N VAL A 21 6.75 -9.65 4.46
CA VAL A 21 6.07 -8.36 4.38
C VAL A 21 4.72 -8.58 3.72
N LYS A 22 3.63 -8.26 4.43
CA LYS A 22 2.26 -8.34 3.93
C LYS A 22 1.84 -7.03 3.26
N CYS A 23 0.80 -7.08 2.43
CA CYS A 23 0.11 -5.87 1.98
C CYS A 23 -0.51 -5.13 3.17
N LEU A 24 -0.79 -3.83 2.96
CA LEU A 24 -1.52 -3.01 3.92
C LEU A 24 -2.95 -3.53 4.08
N SER A 25 -3.51 -3.35 5.28
CA SER A 25 -4.96 -3.47 5.47
C SER A 25 -5.71 -2.39 4.69
N GLU A 26 -7.00 -2.58 4.41
CA GLU A 26 -7.84 -1.58 3.71
C GLU A 26 -7.78 -0.20 4.39
N LYS A 27 -7.78 -0.18 5.72
CA LYS A 27 -7.67 1.06 6.50
C LYS A 27 -6.32 1.74 6.29
N GLU A 28 -5.22 0.99 6.45
CA GLU A 28 -3.86 1.54 6.25
C GLU A 28 -3.63 1.98 4.79
N ALA A 29 -4.19 1.25 3.84
CA ALA A 29 -4.14 1.55 2.42
C ALA A 29 -4.86 2.87 2.11
N PHE A 30 -6.09 3.03 2.62
CA PHE A 30 -6.85 4.26 2.44
C PHE A 30 -6.21 5.46 3.15
N ASP A 31 -5.67 5.27 4.37
CA ASP A 31 -4.95 6.33 5.08
C ASP A 31 -3.69 6.76 4.31
N LEU A 32 -2.93 5.82 3.73
CA LEU A 32 -1.78 6.12 2.88
C LEU A 32 -2.20 6.87 1.60
N PHE A 33 -3.27 6.41 0.94
CA PHE A 33 -3.78 7.03 -0.28
C PHE A 33 -4.25 8.47 -0.02
N ARG A 34 -5.05 8.68 1.03
CA ARG A 34 -5.51 10.01 1.47
C ARG A 34 -4.33 10.94 1.78
N LYS A 35 -3.29 10.44 2.45
CA LYS A 35 -2.07 11.21 2.72
C LYS A 35 -1.40 11.67 1.42
N LYS A 36 -1.47 10.86 0.37
CA LYS A 36 -0.85 11.17 -0.92
C LYS A 36 -1.71 12.13 -1.77
N VAL A 37 -3.02 11.91 -1.85
CA VAL A 37 -4.00 12.77 -2.56
C VAL A 37 -4.13 14.16 -1.94
N GLY A 38 -4.10 14.22 -0.60
CA GLY A 38 -4.26 15.45 0.17
C GLY A 38 -5.71 15.83 0.48
N GLU A 39 -5.92 16.45 1.64
CA GLU A 39 -7.25 16.82 2.14
C GLU A 39 -7.95 17.90 1.29
N GLU A 40 -7.20 18.79 0.65
CA GLU A 40 -7.75 19.82 -0.24
C GLU A 40 -8.44 19.17 -1.45
N THR A 41 -7.73 18.27 -2.14
CA THR A 41 -8.27 17.50 -3.27
C THR A 41 -9.50 16.70 -2.86
N LEU A 42 -9.44 16.00 -1.71
CA LEU A 42 -10.57 15.23 -1.19
C LEU A 42 -11.82 16.07 -0.90
N ARG A 43 -11.65 17.35 -0.57
CA ARG A 43 -12.76 18.27 -0.27
C ARG A 43 -13.22 19.08 -1.47
N SER A 44 -12.51 19.00 -2.60
CA SER A 44 -12.82 19.81 -3.78
C SER A 44 -14.14 19.43 -4.46
N HIS A 45 -14.64 18.21 -4.25
CA HIS A 45 -15.94 17.75 -4.74
C HIS A 45 -16.52 16.65 -3.84
N THR A 46 -17.84 16.58 -3.74
CA THR A 46 -18.56 15.63 -2.86
C THR A 46 -18.33 14.16 -3.23
N GLU A 47 -18.04 13.87 -4.49
CA GLU A 47 -17.82 12.50 -4.99
C GLU A 47 -16.38 12.00 -4.81
N ILE A 48 -15.40 12.90 -4.67
CA ILE A 48 -13.98 12.52 -4.61
C ILE A 48 -13.66 11.59 -3.43
N PRO A 49 -14.19 11.79 -2.21
CA PRO A 49 -13.92 10.87 -1.10
C PRO A 49 -14.32 9.42 -1.41
N LYS A 50 -15.47 9.23 -2.09
CA LYS A 50 -15.96 7.91 -2.49
C LYS A 50 -15.05 7.30 -3.55
N LEU A 51 -14.72 8.06 -4.60
CA LEU A 51 -13.82 7.59 -5.67
C LEU A 51 -12.41 7.27 -5.16
N ALA A 52 -11.90 8.06 -4.22
CA ALA A 52 -10.62 7.81 -3.58
C ALA A 52 -10.61 6.51 -2.77
N GLN A 53 -11.71 6.19 -2.08
CA GLN A 53 -11.87 4.92 -1.37
C GLN A 53 -11.93 3.74 -2.34
N GLU A 54 -12.69 3.85 -3.43
CA GLU A 54 -12.78 2.82 -4.47
C GLU A 54 -11.40 2.57 -5.12
N MET A 55 -10.68 3.62 -5.50
CA MET A 55 -9.33 3.53 -6.07
C MET A 55 -8.32 2.91 -5.09
N ALA A 56 -8.38 3.25 -3.80
CA ALA A 56 -7.50 2.66 -2.80
C ALA A 56 -7.77 1.16 -2.63
N ASN A 57 -9.03 0.73 -2.74
CA ASN A 57 -9.41 -0.68 -2.67
C ASN A 57 -8.88 -1.46 -3.89
N GLU A 58 -8.98 -0.90 -5.10
CA GLU A 58 -8.44 -1.49 -6.34
C GLU A 58 -6.91 -1.66 -6.30
N CYS A 59 -6.20 -0.86 -5.49
CA CYS A 59 -4.75 -1.01 -5.31
C CYS A 59 -4.34 -2.24 -4.47
N GLY A 60 -5.29 -2.97 -3.87
CA GLY A 60 -5.03 -4.23 -3.17
C GLY A 60 -4.04 -4.12 -2.00
N GLY A 61 -3.98 -2.96 -1.35
CA GLY A 61 -3.08 -2.70 -0.22
C GLY A 61 -1.59 -2.61 -0.61
N LEU A 62 -1.25 -2.49 -1.90
CA LEU A 62 0.13 -2.35 -2.37
C LEU A 62 0.61 -0.89 -2.20
N PRO A 63 1.59 -0.62 -1.32
CA PRO A 63 2.02 0.76 -1.04
C PRO A 63 2.50 1.51 -2.28
N LEU A 64 3.20 0.84 -3.19
CA LEU A 64 3.71 1.46 -4.41
C LEU A 64 2.59 1.92 -5.35
N ALA A 65 1.52 1.12 -5.50
CA ALA A 65 0.38 1.48 -6.33
C ALA A 65 -0.36 2.69 -5.74
N LEU A 66 -0.63 2.65 -4.43
CA LEU A 66 -1.32 3.72 -3.68
C LEU A 66 -0.57 5.06 -3.78
N ILE A 67 0.76 5.05 -3.66
CA ILE A 67 1.59 6.25 -3.77
C ILE A 67 1.66 6.78 -5.20
N THR A 68 1.58 5.90 -6.20
CA THR A 68 1.66 6.30 -7.61
C THR A 68 0.37 6.92 -8.10
N LEU A 69 -0.78 6.42 -7.62
CA LEU A 69 -2.11 6.84 -8.06
C LEU A 69 -2.72 7.94 -7.19
N GLY A 70 -2.36 8.01 -5.92
CA GLY A 70 -2.73 9.11 -5.04
C GLY A 70 -1.93 10.37 -5.37
#